data_AF-A0A7L1WH18-F1
#
_entry.id   AF-A0A7L1WH18-F1
#
_cell.length_a   1.000
_cell.length_b   1.000
_cell.length_c   1.000
_cell.angle_alpha   90.00
_cell.angle_beta   90.00
_cell.angle_gamma   90.00
#
_symmetry.space_group_name_H-M   'P 1'
#
loop_
_entity.id
_entity.type
_entity.pdbx_description
1 polymer ?
#
loop_
_entity_poly.entity_id
_entity_poly.type
_entity_poly.pdbx_seq_one_letter_code
_entity_poly.pdbx_strand_id
1 'polypeptide(L)'
;MVLRGYVPTSEETLQTLAALRLQSLNSDFSTHAPFPRLEELFPPHVLHARLPPLPHQPPTKCRGARLRAGLLAGGLWGQALAKQRAERDQRLRGRLREEGASTMAAIVEKWKLLQGMGRPEAMAAYVALVREWPGFGSTLFDVDLHAVRPRLGVVEGQPWQWATLTPLSLQSPVGSGPQHLWLGIGAKAVSLYKPGEPEPLDSFCYGRISSFGASDSSTFRLSVEDRDLLFETSQVDEIAQLLNTYLASAAAQRLPRPQEPPVSPPTSEPTMLPQGLCPAAGPWQHRPPVGSSHS
;
A
#
# COMPACT_ATOMS: atom_id res chain seq x y z
N MET A 1 -1.89 -4.87 5.03
CA MET A 1 -1.27 -5.15 3.72
C MET A 1 -0.89 -6.62 3.61
N VAL A 2 0.16 -7.09 4.31
CA VAL A 2 0.64 -8.50 4.22
C VAL A 2 -0.45 -9.52 4.57
N LEU A 3 -1.06 -9.45 5.76
CA LEU A 3 -2.10 -10.43 6.17
C LEU A 3 -3.39 -10.37 5.33
N ARG A 4 -3.65 -9.23 4.67
CA ARG A 4 -4.77 -9.10 3.74
C ARG A 4 -4.45 -9.67 2.35
N GLY A 5 -3.19 -10.03 2.06
CA GLY A 5 -2.75 -10.55 0.76
C GLY A 5 -2.41 -9.48 -0.27
N TYR A 6 -2.49 -8.21 0.11
CA TYR A 6 -2.22 -7.08 -0.76
C TYR A 6 -0.72 -6.90 -1.08
N VAL A 7 0.14 -7.83 -0.65
CA VAL A 7 1.56 -7.80 -1.02
C VAL A 7 1.80 -8.97 -1.98
N PRO A 8 1.90 -8.69 -3.29
CA PRO A 8 2.31 -9.68 -4.28
C PRO A 8 3.79 -10.03 -4.08
N THR A 9 4.07 -10.94 -3.14
CA THR A 9 5.39 -11.54 -2.97
C THR A 9 5.32 -13.04 -3.21
N SER A 10 6.47 -13.68 -3.36
CA SER A 10 6.53 -15.14 -3.34
C SER A 10 6.05 -15.66 -1.99
N GLU A 11 5.58 -16.91 -2.00
CA GLU A 11 5.18 -17.62 -0.79
C GLU A 11 6.34 -17.70 0.23
N GLU A 12 7.55 -17.94 -0.25
CA GLU A 12 8.75 -18.00 0.57
C GLU A 12 9.01 -16.67 1.30
N THR A 13 8.82 -15.55 0.62
CA THR A 13 8.92 -14.22 1.22
C THR A 13 7.86 -14.05 2.31
N LEU A 14 6.61 -14.49 2.08
CA LEU A 14 5.54 -14.43 3.10
C LEU A 14 5.87 -15.29 4.33
N GLN A 15 6.43 -16.49 4.13
CA GLN A 15 6.87 -17.33 5.23
C GLN A 15 8.01 -16.68 6.02
N THR A 16 8.95 -16.01 5.33
CA THR A 16 10.06 -15.28 5.96
C THR A 16 9.55 -14.08 6.76
N LEU A 17 8.58 -13.32 6.23
CA LEU A 17 7.91 -12.23 6.95
C LEU A 17 7.17 -12.74 8.19
N ALA A 18 6.51 -13.89 8.12
CA ALA A 18 5.86 -14.53 9.26
C ALA A 18 6.88 -14.95 10.34
N ALA A 19 8.02 -15.52 9.93
CA ALA A 19 9.10 -15.88 10.85
C ALA A 19 9.72 -14.66 11.55
N LEU A 20 9.98 -13.58 10.80
CA LEU A 20 10.46 -12.31 11.37
C LEU A 20 9.43 -11.69 12.33
N ARG A 21 8.13 -11.80 12.03
CA ARG A 21 7.05 -11.39 12.92
C ARG A 21 7.09 -12.19 14.22
N LEU A 22 7.24 -13.51 14.17
CA LEU A 22 7.39 -14.36 15.34
C LEU A 22 8.63 -13.99 16.16
N GLN A 23 9.78 -13.84 15.53
CA GLN A 23 11.01 -13.40 16.20
C GLN A 23 10.82 -12.06 16.91
N SER A 24 10.11 -11.11 16.29
CA SER A 24 9.86 -9.79 16.89
C SER A 24 8.91 -9.81 18.10
N LEU A 25 8.03 -10.82 18.19
CA LEU A 25 7.03 -10.96 19.25
C LEU A 25 7.53 -11.85 20.40
N ASN A 26 8.19 -12.95 20.05
CA ASN A 26 8.52 -14.04 20.96
C ASN A 26 10.03 -14.14 21.23
N SER A 27 10.88 -13.35 20.55
CA SER A 27 12.34 -13.53 20.53
C SER A 27 12.72 -14.89 19.95
N ASP A 28 13.79 -15.51 20.44
CA ASP A 28 14.27 -16.80 19.96
C ASP A 28 13.24 -17.92 20.13
N PHE A 29 13.26 -18.87 19.20
CA PHE A 29 12.40 -20.04 19.23
C PHE A 29 12.56 -20.83 20.54
N SER A 30 11.42 -21.20 21.14
CA SER A 30 11.35 -22.10 22.29
C SER A 30 10.17 -23.05 22.14
N THR A 31 10.30 -24.28 22.65
CA THR A 31 9.21 -25.28 22.67
C THR A 31 7.99 -24.84 23.45
N HIS A 32 8.15 -23.86 24.36
CA HIS A 32 7.07 -23.29 25.17
C HIS A 32 6.54 -21.96 24.64
N ALA A 33 7.06 -21.46 23.51
CA ALA A 33 6.60 -20.20 22.97
C ALA A 33 5.14 -20.29 22.48
N PRO A 34 4.33 -19.26 22.70
CA PRO A 34 2.95 -19.24 22.21
C PRO A 34 2.93 -19.17 20.68
N PHE A 35 2.20 -20.10 20.05
CA PHE A 35 1.98 -20.12 18.61
C PHE A 35 0.63 -19.47 18.29
N PRO A 36 0.61 -18.30 17.63
CA PRO A 36 -0.63 -17.70 17.16
C PRO A 36 -1.22 -18.55 16.03
N ARG A 37 -2.49 -18.29 15.69
CA ARG A 37 -3.12 -19.01 14.59
C ARG A 37 -2.48 -18.62 13.25
N LEU A 38 -2.51 -19.53 12.27
CA LEU A 38 -1.85 -19.29 10.99
C LEU A 38 -2.42 -18.05 10.28
N GLU A 39 -3.71 -17.76 10.45
CA GLU A 39 -4.38 -16.60 9.85
C GLU A 39 -3.87 -15.26 10.39
N GLU A 40 -3.21 -15.26 11.55
CA GLU A 40 -2.58 -14.08 12.15
C GLU A 40 -1.16 -13.83 11.61
N LEU A 41 -0.56 -14.84 10.96
CA LEU A 41 0.81 -14.80 10.45
C LEU A 41 0.89 -14.82 8.92
N PHE A 42 -0.04 -15.52 8.28
CA PHE A 42 0.03 -15.88 6.87
C PHE A 42 -1.32 -15.68 6.16
N PRO A 43 -1.34 -15.18 4.91
CA PRO A 43 -2.59 -14.87 4.23
C PRO A 43 -3.35 -16.14 3.81
N PRO A 44 -4.64 -16.29 4.14
CA PRO A 44 -5.37 -17.55 3.93
C PRO A 44 -5.62 -17.89 2.45
N HIS A 45 -5.87 -16.89 1.60
CA HIS A 45 -6.15 -17.12 0.17
C HIS A 45 -4.95 -17.72 -0.59
N VAL A 46 -3.72 -17.52 -0.12
CA VAL A 46 -2.53 -18.16 -0.70
C VAL A 46 -2.60 -19.69 -0.54
N LEU A 47 -3.10 -20.17 0.60
CA LEU A 47 -3.34 -21.60 0.83
C LEU A 47 -4.48 -22.12 -0.04
N HIS A 48 -5.55 -21.33 -0.17
CA HIS A 48 -6.69 -21.69 -1.01
C HIS A 48 -6.31 -21.79 -2.50
N ALA A 49 -5.37 -20.97 -2.98
CA ALA A 49 -4.89 -21.00 -4.37
C ALA A 49 -4.12 -22.30 -4.72
N ARG A 50 -3.55 -23.01 -3.75
CA ARG A 50 -2.89 -24.32 -3.97
C ARG A 50 -3.89 -25.46 -4.18
N LEU A 51 -5.17 -25.24 -3.86
CA LEU A 51 -6.19 -26.25 -4.10
C LEU A 51 -6.58 -26.27 -5.58
N PRO A 52 -6.79 -27.47 -6.18
CA PRO A 52 -7.30 -27.56 -7.52
C PRO A 52 -8.68 -26.86 -7.61
N PRO A 53 -8.97 -26.17 -8.73
CA PRO A 53 -10.26 -25.53 -8.95
C PRO A 53 -11.38 -26.52 -8.69
N LEU A 54 -12.38 -26.08 -7.93
CA LEU A 54 -13.61 -26.81 -7.76
C LEU A 54 -14.20 -27.01 -9.18
N PRO A 55 -14.56 -28.24 -9.61
CA PRO A 55 -15.19 -28.39 -10.92
C PRO A 55 -16.43 -27.51 -10.95
N HIS A 56 -16.45 -26.53 -11.87
CA HIS A 56 -17.64 -25.74 -12.16
C HIS A 56 -18.73 -26.72 -12.57
N GLN A 57 -19.72 -26.92 -11.69
CA GLN A 57 -20.97 -27.52 -12.13
C GLN A 57 -21.61 -26.50 -13.09
N PRO A 58 -21.83 -26.85 -14.38
CA PRO A 58 -22.57 -25.96 -15.25
C PRO A 58 -23.94 -25.71 -14.62
N PRO A 59 -24.49 -24.48 -14.71
CA PRO A 59 -25.86 -24.25 -14.31
C PRO A 59 -26.74 -25.21 -15.11
N THR A 60 -27.48 -26.06 -14.41
CA THR A 60 -28.46 -26.97 -15.02
C THR A 60 -29.57 -26.14 -15.64
N LYS A 61 -29.35 -25.65 -16.87
CA LYS A 61 -30.41 -25.20 -17.76
C LYS A 61 -31.17 -26.44 -18.24
N CYS A 62 -31.98 -27.03 -17.37
CA CYS A 62 -33.05 -27.92 -17.81
C CYS A 62 -34.15 -27.05 -18.44
N ARG A 63 -33.98 -26.72 -19.73
CA ARG A 63 -35.12 -26.33 -20.56
C ARG A 63 -35.96 -27.59 -20.81
N GLY A 64 -37.14 -27.63 -20.21
CA GLY A 64 -38.27 -28.44 -20.66
C GLY A 64 -38.24 -29.92 -20.27
N ALA A 65 -38.69 -30.22 -19.06
CA ALA A 65 -39.34 -31.50 -18.77
C ALA A 65 -40.60 -31.22 -17.95
N ARG A 66 -41.72 -30.95 -18.65
CA ARG A 66 -43.05 -31.18 -18.09
C ARG A 66 -43.19 -32.69 -17.94
N LEU A 67 -42.84 -33.22 -16.77
CA LEU A 67 -43.34 -34.51 -16.31
C LEU A 67 -43.84 -34.30 -14.89
N ARG A 68 -45.15 -34.51 -14.72
CA ARG A 68 -45.79 -34.70 -13.43
C ARG A 68 -45.16 -35.95 -12.80
N ALA A 69 -44.17 -35.77 -11.95
CA ALA A 69 -43.64 -36.80 -11.07
C ALA A 69 -44.02 -36.42 -9.64
N GLY A 70 -44.78 -37.29 -9.00
CA GLY A 70 -45.48 -37.04 -7.76
C GLY A 70 -44.57 -36.66 -6.59
N LEU A 71 -45.24 -36.10 -5.58
CA LEU A 71 -44.81 -36.12 -4.18
C LEU A 71 -44.17 -37.49 -3.88
N LEU A 72 -42.85 -37.51 -3.68
CA LEU A 72 -42.00 -38.49 -2.96
C LEU A 72 -40.53 -38.48 -3.48
N ALA A 73 -40.19 -37.72 -4.51
CA ALA A 73 -38.80 -37.61 -5.01
C ALA A 73 -37.88 -36.65 -4.23
N GLY A 74 -38.28 -36.22 -3.02
CA GLY A 74 -37.54 -35.24 -2.21
C GLY A 74 -36.56 -35.82 -1.18
N GLY A 75 -36.58 -37.13 -0.91
CA GLY A 75 -35.88 -37.68 0.26
C GLY A 75 -34.49 -38.25 0.01
N LEU A 76 -34.30 -39.04 -1.05
CA LEU A 76 -33.15 -39.95 -1.13
C LEU A 76 -32.00 -39.43 -2.03
N TRP A 77 -32.32 -38.87 -3.20
CA TRP A 77 -31.30 -38.32 -4.12
C TRP A 77 -30.75 -36.97 -3.67
N GLY A 78 -31.59 -36.15 -3.01
CA GLY A 78 -31.17 -34.89 -2.38
C GLY A 78 -30.24 -35.14 -1.18
N GLN A 79 -30.54 -36.15 -0.35
CA GLN A 79 -29.65 -36.54 0.75
C GLN A 79 -28.34 -37.14 0.26
N ALA A 80 -28.36 -37.95 -0.81
CA ALA A 80 -27.14 -38.47 -1.42
C ALA A 80 -26.25 -37.37 -2.00
N LEU A 81 -26.82 -36.39 -2.72
CA LEU A 81 -26.09 -35.24 -3.27
C LEU A 81 -25.56 -34.31 -2.16
N ALA A 82 -26.35 -34.06 -1.12
CA ALA A 82 -25.94 -33.29 0.05
C ALA A 82 -24.82 -33.99 0.82
N LYS A 83 -24.90 -35.32 0.99
CA LYS A 83 -23.86 -36.14 1.61
C LYS A 83 -22.56 -36.09 0.81
N GLN A 84 -22.64 -36.23 -0.51
CA GLN A 84 -21.47 -36.12 -1.40
C GLN A 84 -20.84 -34.72 -1.32
N ARG A 85 -21.66 -33.65 -1.30
CA ARG A 85 -21.16 -32.28 -1.13
C ARG A 85 -20.49 -32.10 0.23
N ALA A 86 -21.11 -32.58 1.30
CA ALA A 86 -20.55 -32.52 2.65
C ALA A 86 -19.22 -33.27 2.76
N GLU A 87 -19.12 -34.47 2.17
CA GLU A 87 -17.89 -35.25 2.11
C GLU A 87 -16.81 -34.55 1.30
N ARG A 88 -17.16 -33.96 0.14
CA ARG A 88 -16.22 -33.16 -0.65
C ARG A 88 -15.73 -31.95 0.12
N ASP A 89 -16.63 -31.23 0.77
CA ASP A 89 -16.29 -30.06 1.59
C ASP A 89 -15.43 -30.47 2.80
N GLN A 90 -15.68 -31.66 3.37
CA GLN A 90 -14.85 -32.23 4.42
C GLN A 90 -13.44 -32.56 3.91
N ARG A 91 -13.31 -33.15 2.72
CA ARG A 91 -12.01 -33.42 2.09
C ARG A 91 -11.24 -32.13 1.80
N LEU A 92 -11.92 -31.09 1.31
CA LEU A 92 -11.30 -29.78 1.09
C LEU A 92 -10.82 -29.14 2.39
N ARG A 93 -11.63 -29.19 3.46
CA ARG A 93 -11.21 -28.74 4.80
C ARG A 93 -10.01 -29.53 5.33
N GLY A 94 -9.97 -30.84 5.09
CA GLY A 94 -8.83 -31.69 5.46
C GLY A 94 -7.54 -31.23 4.77
N ARG A 95 -7.60 -31.00 3.45
CA ARG A 95 -6.46 -30.51 2.67
C ARG A 95 -6.00 -29.13 3.11
N LEU A 96 -6.92 -28.20 3.38
CA LEU A 96 -6.55 -26.87 3.91
C LEU A 96 -5.83 -26.94 5.25
N ARG A 97 -6.25 -27.86 6.13
CA ARG A 97 -5.58 -28.08 7.41
C ARG A 97 -4.18 -28.64 7.22
N GLU A 98 -4.01 -29.58 6.30
CA GLU A 98 -2.70 -30.16 5.97
C GLU A 98 -1.76 -29.12 5.35
N GLU A 99 -2.23 -28.35 4.35
CA GLU A 99 -1.49 -27.24 3.76
C GLU A 99 -1.13 -26.17 4.82
N GLY A 100 -2.07 -25.84 5.70
CA GLY A 100 -1.84 -24.91 6.80
C GLY A 100 -0.79 -25.43 7.79
N ALA A 101 -0.85 -26.71 8.16
CA ALA A 101 0.15 -27.33 9.03
C ALA A 101 1.54 -27.36 8.37
N SER A 102 1.61 -27.69 7.08
CA SER A 102 2.84 -27.66 6.29
C SER A 102 3.45 -26.26 6.23
N THR A 103 2.64 -25.23 5.92
CA THR A 103 3.11 -23.84 5.91
C THR A 103 3.53 -23.35 7.29
N MET A 104 2.81 -23.71 8.37
CA MET A 104 3.23 -23.38 9.73
C MET A 104 4.58 -24.03 10.08
N ALA A 105 4.79 -25.30 9.71
CA ALA A 105 6.07 -25.96 9.91
C ALA A 105 7.21 -25.23 9.19
N ALA A 106 7.01 -24.83 7.92
CA ALA A 106 7.99 -24.06 7.16
C ALA A 106 8.32 -22.70 7.82
N ILE A 107 7.31 -21.99 8.34
CA ILE A 107 7.49 -20.74 9.08
C ILE A 107 8.33 -20.98 10.34
N VAL A 108 8.05 -22.05 11.09
CA VAL A 108 8.79 -22.40 12.31
C VAL A 108 10.24 -22.77 12.00
N GLU A 109 10.50 -23.52 10.93
CA GLU A 109 11.88 -23.82 10.52
C GLU A 109 12.64 -22.53 10.16
N LYS A 110 12.02 -21.59 9.45
CA LYS A 110 12.63 -20.28 9.18
C LYS A 110 12.84 -19.46 10.47
N TRP A 111 11.91 -19.53 11.43
CA TRP A 111 12.05 -18.82 12.71
C TRP A 111 13.24 -19.36 13.54
N LYS A 112 13.47 -20.68 13.55
CA LYS A 112 14.63 -21.28 14.22
C LYS A 112 15.96 -20.75 13.67
N LEU A 113 16.03 -20.42 12.38
CA LEU A 113 17.23 -19.84 11.75
C LEU A 113 17.52 -18.40 12.19
N LEU A 114 16.55 -17.72 12.81
CA LEU A 114 16.69 -16.35 13.31
C LEU A 114 17.21 -16.29 14.76
N GLN A 115 17.65 -17.43 15.32
CA GLN A 115 18.15 -17.49 16.69
C GLN A 115 19.29 -16.48 16.93
N GLY A 116 19.17 -15.70 18.01
CA GLY A 116 20.11 -14.64 18.36
C GLY A 116 19.79 -13.28 17.73
N MET A 117 18.83 -13.21 16.81
CA MET A 117 18.39 -11.95 16.21
C MET A 117 17.54 -11.15 17.20
N GLY A 118 17.99 -9.95 17.55
CA GLY A 118 17.24 -9.08 18.46
C GLY A 118 15.94 -8.55 17.85
N ARG A 119 14.96 -8.20 18.68
CA ARG A 119 13.71 -7.55 18.23
C ARG A 119 13.89 -6.35 17.28
N PRO A 120 14.80 -5.37 17.53
CA PRO A 120 14.96 -4.24 16.62
C PRO A 120 15.53 -4.67 15.26
N GLU A 121 16.42 -5.66 15.24
CA GLU A 121 17.00 -6.22 14.03
C GLU A 121 15.94 -7.00 13.22
N ALA A 122 15.15 -7.85 13.89
CA ALA A 122 14.04 -8.56 13.26
C ALA A 122 13.00 -7.61 12.65
N MET A 123 12.67 -6.52 13.35
CA MET A 123 11.76 -5.50 12.81
C MET A 123 12.37 -4.73 11.64
N ALA A 124 13.67 -4.41 11.71
CA ALA A 124 14.37 -3.77 10.61
C ALA A 124 14.41 -4.66 9.36
N ALA A 125 14.73 -5.94 9.51
CA ALA A 125 14.70 -6.92 8.43
C ALA A 125 13.28 -7.11 7.86
N TYR A 126 12.26 -7.15 8.72
CA TYR A 126 10.86 -7.21 8.29
C TYR A 126 10.50 -6.01 7.42
N VAL A 127 10.77 -4.79 7.90
CA VAL A 127 10.45 -3.57 7.15
C VAL A 127 11.29 -3.47 5.88
N ALA A 128 12.56 -3.86 5.91
CA ALA A 128 13.42 -3.88 4.71
C ALA A 128 12.81 -4.76 3.62
N LEU A 129 12.41 -5.98 3.96
CA LEU A 129 11.82 -6.93 3.03
C LEU A 129 10.47 -6.44 2.48
N VAL A 130 9.59 -5.88 3.33
CA VAL A 130 8.30 -5.33 2.85
C VAL A 130 8.50 -4.10 1.95
N ARG A 131 9.58 -3.34 2.13
CA ARG A 131 9.91 -2.16 1.31
C ARG A 131 10.42 -2.49 -0.08
N GLU A 132 10.82 -3.73 -0.34
CA GLU A 132 11.21 -4.17 -1.68
C GLU A 132 10.03 -4.14 -2.65
N TRP A 133 8.80 -4.26 -2.14
CA TRP A 133 7.60 -4.16 -2.97
C TRP A 133 7.34 -2.71 -3.42
N PRO A 134 7.24 -2.42 -4.74
CA PRO A 134 7.10 -1.06 -5.25
C PRO A 134 5.86 -0.31 -4.74
N GLY A 135 4.78 -1.03 -4.42
CA GLY A 135 3.55 -0.45 -3.87
C GLY A 135 3.62 -0.11 -2.38
N PHE A 136 4.76 -0.34 -1.70
CA PHE A 136 4.90 -0.11 -0.27
C PHE A 136 4.47 1.31 0.13
N GLY A 137 3.64 1.40 1.18
CA GLY A 137 3.06 2.67 1.62
C GLY A 137 1.80 3.09 0.87
N SER A 138 1.31 2.27 -0.06
CA SER A 138 0.00 2.46 -0.68
C SER A 138 -1.08 1.72 0.11
N THR A 139 -2.27 2.30 0.15
CA THR A 139 -3.50 1.59 0.56
C THR A 139 -4.09 0.93 -0.67
N LEU A 140 -4.28 -0.39 -0.65
CA LEU A 140 -4.89 -1.12 -1.77
C LEU A 140 -6.39 -1.33 -1.55
N PHE A 141 -7.16 -1.19 -2.63
CA PHE A 141 -8.58 -1.47 -2.70
C PHE A 141 -8.85 -2.51 -3.80
N ASP A 142 -9.65 -3.53 -3.49
CA ASP A 142 -10.21 -4.43 -4.49
C ASP A 142 -11.23 -3.68 -5.35
N VAL A 143 -10.99 -3.68 -6.66
CA VAL A 143 -11.84 -3.01 -7.65
C VAL A 143 -11.96 -3.87 -8.90
N ASP A 144 -13.08 -3.73 -9.60
CA ASP A 144 -13.21 -4.28 -10.95
C ASP A 144 -13.19 -3.13 -11.95
N LEU A 145 -12.32 -3.18 -12.96
CA LEU A 145 -12.28 -2.21 -14.05
C LEU A 145 -13.30 -2.62 -15.11
N HIS A 146 -14.37 -1.82 -15.26
CA HIS A 146 -15.47 -2.13 -16.20
C HIS A 146 -15.37 -1.38 -17.52
N ALA A 147 -14.75 -0.20 -17.52
CA ALA A 147 -14.62 0.60 -18.72
C ALA A 147 -13.47 1.60 -18.65
N VAL A 148 -12.85 1.83 -19.80
CA VAL A 148 -11.97 2.96 -20.07
C VAL A 148 -12.66 3.81 -21.14
N ARG A 149 -13.09 5.02 -20.79
CA ARG A 149 -13.83 5.91 -21.70
C ARG A 149 -12.98 7.14 -22.03
N PRO A 150 -12.89 7.56 -23.29
CA PRO A 150 -12.36 8.89 -23.61
C PRO A 150 -13.30 9.97 -23.09
N ARG A 151 -12.75 11.07 -22.57
CA ARG A 151 -13.56 12.26 -22.22
C ARG A 151 -13.99 12.94 -23.50
N LEU A 152 -15.29 12.85 -23.83
CA LEU A 152 -15.85 13.60 -24.95
C LEU A 152 -15.69 15.11 -24.69
N GLY A 153 -14.83 15.74 -25.49
CA GLY A 153 -14.48 17.15 -25.39
C GLY A 153 -13.23 17.55 -26.16
N VAL A 154 -12.40 16.59 -26.58
CA VAL A 154 -11.20 16.84 -27.38
C VAL A 154 -11.20 15.89 -28.59
N VAL A 155 -11.31 16.50 -29.78
CA VAL A 155 -11.25 15.95 -31.15
C VAL A 155 -12.55 15.36 -31.73
N GLU A 156 -13.08 16.13 -32.67
CA GLU A 156 -13.94 15.74 -33.79
C GLU A 156 -13.21 14.69 -34.65
N GLY A 157 -13.36 13.40 -34.34
CA GLY A 157 -12.66 12.31 -35.02
C GLY A 157 -13.33 10.95 -34.85
N GLN A 158 -13.32 10.14 -35.91
CA GLN A 158 -14.11 8.91 -36.02
C GLN A 158 -13.81 7.83 -34.95
N PRO A 159 -14.81 7.00 -34.58
CA PRO A 159 -14.77 6.05 -33.47
C PRO A 159 -13.78 4.88 -33.59
N TRP A 160 -12.92 4.80 -34.60
CA TRP A 160 -11.88 3.77 -34.69
C TRP A 160 -10.52 4.29 -34.21
N GLN A 161 -10.38 5.61 -34.01
CA GLN A 161 -9.13 6.26 -33.61
C GLN A 161 -8.84 6.16 -32.09
N TRP A 162 -9.84 5.91 -31.24
CA TRP A 162 -9.60 5.77 -29.78
C TRP A 162 -9.00 4.43 -29.39
N ALA A 163 -9.19 3.37 -30.18
CA ALA A 163 -8.63 2.05 -29.92
C ALA A 163 -7.09 2.04 -29.97
N THR A 164 -6.48 3.04 -30.61
CA THR A 164 -5.02 3.21 -30.73
C THR A 164 -4.39 3.99 -29.57
N LEU A 165 -5.19 4.59 -28.68
CA LEU A 165 -4.68 5.43 -27.59
C LEU A 165 -4.65 4.70 -26.24
N THR A 166 -5.49 3.70 -25.97
CA THR A 166 -5.39 2.86 -24.76
C THR A 166 -4.01 2.20 -24.67
N PRO A 167 -3.19 2.40 -23.60
CA PRO A 167 -1.96 1.64 -23.47
C PRO A 167 -2.34 0.15 -23.51
N LEU A 168 -1.57 -0.65 -24.24
CA LEU A 168 -1.82 -2.08 -24.44
C LEU A 168 -2.10 -2.81 -23.12
N SER A 169 -1.49 -2.34 -22.03
CA SER A 169 -1.67 -2.82 -20.66
C SER A 169 -3.11 -2.73 -20.12
N LEU A 170 -3.88 -1.69 -20.49
CA LEU A 170 -5.27 -1.47 -20.06
C LEU A 170 -6.29 -1.84 -21.15
N GLN A 171 -5.84 -2.38 -22.28
CA GLN A 171 -6.75 -2.87 -23.31
C GLN A 171 -7.41 -4.17 -22.83
N SER A 172 -8.68 -4.08 -22.47
CA SER A 172 -9.56 -5.24 -22.41
C SER A 172 -9.74 -5.76 -23.85
N PRO A 173 -9.40 -7.01 -24.19
CA PRO A 173 -9.80 -7.57 -25.47
C PRO A 173 -11.31 -7.39 -25.62
N VAL A 174 -11.75 -6.91 -26.79
CA VAL A 174 -13.15 -6.63 -27.09
C VAL A 174 -14.00 -7.85 -26.72
N GLY A 175 -14.83 -7.71 -25.68
CA GLY A 175 -15.67 -8.77 -25.12
C GLY A 175 -15.18 -9.43 -23.82
N SER A 176 -14.06 -9.00 -23.24
CA SER A 176 -13.69 -9.40 -21.88
C SER A 176 -14.56 -8.65 -20.86
N GLY A 177 -15.09 -9.40 -19.90
CA GLY A 177 -15.84 -8.85 -18.77
C GLY A 177 -14.98 -7.97 -17.86
N PRO A 178 -15.51 -7.57 -16.70
CA PRO A 178 -14.79 -6.75 -15.74
C PRO A 178 -13.44 -7.36 -15.38
N GLN A 179 -12.39 -6.54 -15.31
CA GLN A 179 -11.06 -6.99 -14.90
C GLN A 179 -10.85 -6.71 -13.41
N HIS A 180 -10.66 -7.77 -12.64
CA HIS A 180 -10.34 -7.65 -11.22
C HIS A 180 -8.92 -7.12 -11.02
N LEU A 181 -8.79 -6.00 -10.32
CA LEU A 181 -7.55 -5.27 -10.09
C LEU A 181 -7.47 -4.78 -8.64
N TRP A 182 -6.27 -4.37 -8.22
CA TRP A 182 -6.06 -3.57 -7.03
C TRP A 182 -5.77 -2.12 -7.39
N LEU A 183 -6.54 -1.19 -6.82
CA LEU A 183 -6.29 0.23 -6.88
C LEU A 183 -5.43 0.64 -5.67
N GLY A 184 -4.16 0.95 -5.91
CA GLY A 184 -3.22 1.42 -4.90
C GLY A 184 -3.18 2.94 -4.81
N ILE A 185 -3.47 3.49 -3.64
CA ILE A 185 -3.42 4.93 -3.37
C ILE A 185 -2.25 5.21 -2.43
N GLY A 186 -1.17 5.76 -2.99
CA GLY A 186 0.05 6.10 -2.25
C GLY A 186 0.30 7.60 -2.18
N ALA A 187 1.31 8.00 -1.41
CA ALA A 187 1.65 9.41 -1.22
C ALA A 187 2.11 10.15 -2.50
N LYS A 188 2.56 9.42 -3.53
CA LYS A 188 3.11 10.00 -4.78
C LYS A 188 2.23 9.79 -6.01
N ALA A 189 1.47 8.71 -6.05
CA ALA A 189 0.73 8.28 -7.22
C ALA A 189 -0.44 7.36 -6.85
N VAL A 190 -1.32 7.18 -7.83
CA VAL A 190 -2.36 6.15 -7.85
C VAL A 190 -1.92 5.08 -8.85
N SER A 191 -1.86 3.82 -8.42
CA SER A 191 -1.33 2.71 -9.21
C SER A 191 -2.36 1.59 -9.35
N LEU A 192 -2.35 0.90 -10.48
CA LEU A 192 -3.19 -0.27 -10.74
C LEU A 192 -2.33 -1.52 -10.72
N TYR A 193 -2.74 -2.56 -10.00
CA TYR A 193 -2.04 -3.84 -9.94
C TYR A 193 -2.96 -4.97 -10.37
N LYS A 194 -2.40 -5.99 -11.01
CA LYS A 194 -3.08 -7.27 -11.16
C LYS A 194 -2.87 -8.11 -9.90
N PRO A 195 -3.88 -8.84 -9.43
CA PRO A 195 -3.72 -9.76 -8.31
C PRO A 195 -2.58 -10.75 -8.57
N GLY A 196 -1.61 -10.80 -7.67
CA GLY A 196 -0.44 -11.68 -7.76
C GLY A 196 0.75 -11.13 -8.55
N GLU A 197 0.63 -9.99 -9.24
CA GLU A 197 1.76 -9.34 -9.92
C GLU A 197 2.39 -8.25 -9.04
N PRO A 198 3.72 -8.23 -8.85
CA PRO A 198 4.39 -7.24 -8.00
C PRO A 198 4.46 -5.86 -8.60
N GLU A 199 4.57 -5.80 -9.92
CA GLU A 199 4.70 -4.57 -10.69
C GLU A 199 3.31 -3.98 -10.99
N PRO A 200 3.16 -2.65 -10.89
CA PRO A 200 1.93 -2.00 -11.29
C PRO A 200 1.73 -2.12 -12.80
N LEU A 201 0.50 -2.41 -13.21
CA LEU A 201 0.04 -2.34 -14.59
C LEU A 201 0.16 -0.91 -15.15
N ASP A 202 -0.20 0.07 -14.33
CA ASP A 202 -0.08 1.49 -14.64
C ASP A 202 0.07 2.32 -13.35
N SER A 203 0.64 3.52 -13.45
CA SER A 203 0.87 4.42 -12.31
C SER A 203 0.72 5.88 -12.71
N PHE A 204 -0.23 6.56 -12.06
CA PHE A 204 -0.64 7.92 -12.34
C PHE A 204 -0.20 8.86 -11.22
N CYS A 205 0.76 9.73 -11.51
CA CYS A 205 1.10 10.82 -10.60
C CYS A 205 -0.10 11.76 -10.43
N TYR A 206 -0.27 12.36 -9.25
CA TYR A 206 -1.39 13.26 -8.97
C TYR A 206 -1.53 14.43 -9.96
N GLY A 207 -0.45 14.87 -10.61
CA GLY A 207 -0.51 15.92 -11.63
C GLY A 207 -1.17 15.50 -12.96
N ARG A 208 -1.33 14.18 -13.22
CA ARG A 208 -2.05 13.65 -14.38
C ARG A 208 -3.53 13.40 -14.10
N ILE A 209 -3.93 13.41 -12.83
CA ILE A 209 -5.31 13.17 -12.42
C ILE A 209 -6.08 14.48 -12.57
N SER A 210 -7.03 14.51 -13.52
CA SER A 210 -7.82 15.69 -13.83
C SER A 210 -9.04 15.84 -12.92
N SER A 211 -9.67 14.73 -12.55
CA SER A 211 -10.66 14.69 -11.46
C SER A 211 -10.91 13.25 -11.01
N PHE A 212 -11.66 13.09 -9.91
CA PHE A 212 -12.09 11.80 -9.41
C PHE A 212 -13.37 11.93 -8.59
N GLY A 213 -14.06 10.82 -8.34
CA GLY A 213 -15.22 10.79 -7.46
C GLY A 213 -16.19 9.65 -7.78
N ALA A 214 -17.30 9.62 -7.05
CA ALA A 214 -18.39 8.70 -7.33
C ALA A 214 -19.05 9.02 -8.67
N SER A 215 -19.16 8.03 -9.55
CA SER A 215 -20.08 8.08 -10.70
C SER A 215 -21.48 7.64 -10.28
N ASP A 216 -21.56 6.65 -9.39
CA ASP A 216 -22.77 6.18 -8.71
C ASP A 216 -22.37 5.57 -7.35
N SER A 217 -23.29 4.88 -6.67
CA SER A 217 -23.07 4.30 -5.33
C SER A 217 -22.03 3.17 -5.28
N SER A 218 -21.72 2.54 -6.41
CA SER A 218 -20.79 1.40 -6.49
C SER A 218 -19.71 1.60 -7.55
N THR A 219 -19.66 2.76 -8.19
CA THR A 219 -18.72 3.05 -9.27
C THR A 219 -17.89 4.26 -8.92
N PHE A 220 -16.60 4.04 -8.72
CA PHE A 220 -15.60 5.09 -8.59
C PHE A 220 -15.06 5.46 -9.98
N ARG A 221 -15.04 6.76 -10.29
CA ARG A 221 -14.45 7.30 -11.52
C ARG A 221 -13.13 7.98 -11.19
N LEU A 222 -12.07 7.56 -11.88
CA LEU A 222 -10.78 8.24 -11.90
C LEU A 222 -10.52 8.79 -13.29
N SER A 223 -10.40 10.10 -13.40
CA SER A 223 -10.09 10.76 -14.65
C SER A 223 -8.62 11.10 -14.70
N VAL A 224 -7.92 10.51 -15.66
CA VAL A 224 -6.48 10.71 -15.88
C VAL A 224 -6.31 11.28 -17.27
N GLU A 225 -5.76 12.48 -17.36
CA GLU A 225 -5.64 13.24 -18.62
C GLU A 225 -7.01 13.28 -19.33
N ASP A 226 -7.09 12.69 -20.54
CA ASP A 226 -8.29 12.68 -21.39
C ASP A 226 -9.12 11.39 -21.27
N ARG A 227 -8.96 10.63 -20.18
CA ARG A 227 -9.60 9.31 -20.00
C ARG A 227 -10.28 9.20 -18.65
N ASP A 228 -11.43 8.55 -18.67
CA ASP A 228 -12.17 8.14 -17.50
C ASP A 228 -12.01 6.63 -17.31
N LEU A 229 -11.41 6.25 -16.18
CA LEU A 229 -11.35 4.87 -15.69
C LEU A 229 -12.51 4.66 -14.72
N LEU A 230 -13.35 3.65 -14.98
CA LEU A 230 -14.52 3.32 -14.16
C LEU A 230 -14.31 2.00 -13.41
N PHE A 231 -14.35 2.10 -12.09
CA PHE A 231 -14.09 1.00 -11.16
C PHE A 231 -15.33 0.65 -10.36
N GLU A 232 -15.79 -0.61 -10.40
CA GLU A 232 -16.82 -1.10 -9.49
C GLU A 232 -16.18 -1.43 -8.13
N THR A 233 -16.74 -0.89 -7.06
CA THR A 233 -16.28 -1.07 -5.68
C THR A 233 -17.32 -0.58 -4.67
N SER A 234 -17.39 -1.22 -3.50
CA SER A 234 -18.21 -0.75 -2.38
C SER A 234 -17.54 0.35 -1.53
N GLN A 235 -16.27 0.67 -1.80
CA GLN A 235 -15.43 1.56 -0.99
C GLN A 235 -15.22 2.94 -1.64
N VAL A 236 -16.20 3.42 -2.42
CA VAL A 236 -16.10 4.68 -3.21
C VAL A 236 -15.72 5.87 -2.33
N ASP A 237 -16.37 6.03 -1.18
CA ASP A 237 -16.13 7.16 -0.26
C ASP A 237 -14.74 7.11 0.39
N GLU A 238 -14.30 5.92 0.81
CA GLU A 238 -12.98 5.71 1.42
C GLU A 238 -11.86 6.05 0.43
N ILE A 239 -12.01 5.62 -0.83
CA ILE A 239 -11.08 5.93 -1.93
C ILE A 239 -11.03 7.44 -2.17
N ALA A 240 -12.19 8.10 -2.30
CA ALA A 240 -12.26 9.53 -2.55
C ALA A 240 -11.67 10.36 -1.40
N GLN A 241 -11.96 9.98 -0.15
CA GLN A 241 -11.41 10.64 1.04
C GLN A 241 -9.88 10.50 1.10
N LEU A 242 -9.35 9.31 0.82
CA LEU A 242 -7.91 9.09 0.85
C LEU A 242 -7.18 9.88 -0.23
N LEU A 243 -7.73 9.95 -1.45
CA LEU A 243 -7.19 10.78 -2.52
C LEU A 243 -7.17 12.26 -2.16
N ASN A 244 -8.27 12.79 -1.60
CA ASN A 244 -8.33 14.17 -1.12
C ASN A 244 -7.26 14.44 -0.04
N THR A 245 -7.06 13.48 0.86
CA THR A 245 -6.05 13.59 1.93
C THR A 245 -4.64 13.71 1.34
N TYR A 246 -4.29 12.85 0.38
CA TYR A 246 -2.96 12.91 -0.24
C TYR A 246 -2.77 14.14 -1.13
N LEU A 247 -3.79 14.56 -1.88
CA LEU A 247 -3.74 15.80 -2.68
C LEU A 247 -3.55 17.03 -1.81
N ALA A 248 -4.26 17.14 -0.68
CA ALA A 248 -4.06 18.22 0.28
C ALA A 248 -2.65 18.22 0.86
N SER A 249 -2.11 17.04 1.21
CA SER A 249 -0.74 16.90 1.72
C SER A 249 0.32 17.27 0.68
N ALA A 250 0.10 16.94 -0.60
CA ALA A 250 1.01 17.28 -1.69
C ALA A 250 0.99 18.78 -2.00
N ALA A 251 -0.16 19.44 -1.87
CA ALA A 251 -0.28 20.89 -2.00
C ALA A 251 0.42 21.63 -0.85
N ALA A 252 0.26 21.17 0.39
CA ALA A 252 0.89 21.76 1.57
C ALA A 252 2.43 21.70 1.51
N GLN A 253 3.01 20.62 0.97
CA GLN A 253 4.46 20.49 0.77
C GLN A 253 5.03 21.45 -0.27
N ARG A 254 4.18 21.98 -1.17
CA ARG A 254 4.58 22.93 -2.22
C ARG A 254 4.46 24.39 -1.78
N LEU A 255 3.86 24.68 -0.61
CA LEU A 255 3.87 26.04 -0.09
C LEU A 255 5.31 26.44 0.25
N PRO A 256 5.77 27.62 -0.18
CA PRO A 256 7.05 28.15 0.28
C PRO A 256 7.01 28.21 1.82
N ARG A 257 8.01 27.64 2.49
CA ARG A 257 8.22 27.98 3.91
C ARG A 257 8.31 29.50 4.01
N PRO A 258 7.67 30.14 5.00
CA PRO A 258 7.85 31.56 5.24
C PRO A 258 9.35 31.85 5.24
N GLN A 259 9.81 32.68 4.30
CA GLN A 259 11.20 33.12 4.31
C GLN A 259 11.42 33.84 5.63
N GLU A 260 12.34 33.33 6.44
CA GLU A 260 12.91 34.09 7.55
C GLU A 260 13.40 35.42 6.96
N PRO A 261 13.03 36.57 7.57
CA PRO A 261 13.34 37.87 7.00
C PRO A 261 14.85 37.99 6.75
N PRO A 262 15.28 38.61 5.64
CA PRO A 262 16.69 38.70 5.31
C PRO A 262 17.42 39.42 6.44
N VAL A 263 18.36 38.71 7.08
CA VAL A 263 19.37 39.33 7.93
C VAL A 263 20.03 40.43 7.12
N SER A 264 19.92 41.65 7.63
CA SER A 264 20.44 42.86 7.00
C SER A 264 21.92 42.68 6.66
N PRO A 265 22.40 43.19 5.50
CA PRO A 265 23.81 43.09 5.16
C PRO A 265 24.67 43.88 6.17
N PRO A 266 25.91 43.44 6.45
CA PRO A 266 26.82 44.23 7.26
C PRO A 266 27.08 45.56 6.55
N THR A 267 26.84 46.65 7.28
CA THR A 267 27.12 48.02 6.85
C THR A 267 28.59 48.15 6.47
N SER A 268 28.85 48.56 5.24
CA SER A 268 30.19 48.87 4.73
C SER A 268 30.84 49.97 5.58
N GLU A 269 31.94 49.65 6.25
CA GLU A 269 32.90 50.66 6.74
C GLU A 269 33.55 51.38 5.53
N PRO A 270 33.72 52.71 5.58
CA PRO A 270 34.57 53.41 4.63
C PRO A 270 36.05 53.29 5.01
N THR A 271 36.81 52.81 4.03
CA THR A 271 38.27 52.65 3.95
C THR A 271 39.07 53.95 4.20
N MET A 272 39.98 53.85 5.18
CA MET A 272 41.39 54.33 5.23
C MET A 272 41.86 55.62 5.94
N LEU A 273 42.76 55.34 6.92
CA LEU A 273 44.07 55.96 7.26
C LEU A 273 44.11 57.32 7.99
N PRO A 274 45.21 57.62 8.71
CA PRO A 274 45.89 56.86 9.75
C PRO A 274 45.98 57.65 11.07
N GLN A 275 46.49 56.98 12.10
CA GLN A 275 46.72 57.50 13.45
C GLN A 275 47.43 58.86 13.48
N GLY A 276 46.85 59.79 14.23
CA GLY A 276 47.50 60.99 14.69
C GLY A 276 46.50 61.88 15.40
N LEU A 277 46.61 61.96 16.73
CA LEU A 277 46.50 63.18 17.54
C LEU A 277 46.28 62.81 19.01
N CYS A 278 47.34 62.97 19.80
CA CYS A 278 47.21 63.28 21.22
C CYS A 278 46.51 64.65 21.36
N PRO A 279 45.78 64.87 22.46
CA PRO A 279 46.23 65.93 23.33
C PRO A 279 46.31 65.51 24.80
N ALA A 280 47.23 66.18 25.49
CA ALA A 280 47.64 65.99 26.86
C ALA A 280 46.58 66.37 27.90
N ALA A 281 46.57 65.65 29.02
CA ALA A 281 46.16 66.16 30.33
C ALA A 281 46.85 65.33 31.43
N GLY A 282 47.92 65.85 32.03
CA GLY A 282 48.50 65.31 33.29
C GLY A 282 47.79 65.91 34.51
N PRO A 283 48.37 65.88 35.72
CA PRO A 283 49.32 64.93 36.31
C PRO A 283 48.77 64.36 37.65
N TRP A 284 49.03 63.10 37.96
CA TRP A 284 48.81 62.58 39.33
C TRP A 284 50.14 62.57 40.08
N GLN A 285 50.36 63.58 40.93
CA GLN A 285 51.37 63.52 41.98
C GLN A 285 50.69 63.53 43.34
N HIS A 286 51.02 62.51 44.13
CA HIS A 286 50.67 62.36 45.52
C HIS A 286 51.34 63.44 46.40
N ARG A 287 50.60 63.94 47.39
CA ARG A 287 51.11 64.58 48.62
C ARG A 287 50.59 63.77 49.80
N PRO A 288 51.18 63.78 51.03
CA PRO A 288 51.56 64.99 51.79
C PRO A 288 52.81 64.76 52.69
N PRO A 289 53.03 65.50 53.81
CA PRO A 289 53.27 66.93 53.94
C PRO A 289 54.69 67.25 54.48
N VAL A 290 54.97 68.55 54.51
CA VAL A 290 56.13 69.24 55.08
C VAL A 290 56.29 69.02 56.59
N GLY A 291 57.55 69.00 57.03
CA GLY A 291 58.00 69.33 58.40
C GLY A 291 59.48 69.00 58.58
N SER A 292 60.42 69.83 58.11
CA SER A 292 61.24 70.77 58.92
C SER A 292 61.92 70.12 60.13
N SER A 293 63.23 69.85 60.03
CA SER A 293 64.29 70.56 60.81
C SER A 293 64.51 69.94 62.21
N HIS A 294 65.65 69.96 62.89
CA HIS A 294 66.82 70.83 62.95
C HIS A 294 67.92 70.06 63.71
N SER A 295 69.19 70.37 63.43
CA SER A 295 70.35 70.37 64.35
C SER A 295 70.86 69.07 64.97
#